data_AF-A0A925UFI7-F1
#
_entry.id   AF-A0A925UFI7-F1
#
_cell.length_a   1.000
_cell.length_b   1.000
_cell.length_c   1.000
_cell.angle_alpha   90.00
_cell.angle_beta   90.00
_cell.angle_gamma   90.00
#
_symmetry.space_group_name_H-M   'P 1'
#
loop_
_entity.id
_entity.type
_entity.pdbx_description
1 polymer ?
#
loop_
_entity_poly.entity_id
_entity_poly.type
_entity_poly.pdbx_seq_one_letter_code
_entity_poly.pdbx_strand_id
1 'polypeptide(L)'
;MTTVTTTGIEVRAASRWVRDGVELVSSMRFSISLLTVICIASVIGTVVKQNEPYNNYVNQFGPFWADLFAKVGLYTVYSAWWFLLILAFLVLSTSLCIARNVPKIIADLRTYKEQVREQALASFHHRGQADVAESRDEAFERISALLVHGGWRAKVQVRENGTMIAARRGAANKLGYIAAHSAIVLVCVGGLLDGDLIVRAQMALQGKSSYAGGGLMKDVPANYRLGPGTPTFRANLLVPEGARAGTAVINMQNGVVLQDLPFDVELKKFIVDYYETGMPKLFASEIVIHDRETGEATPARVKVNEPAFHRGVAIYQSSFDDGGSALKLRGIPMSTGGKPFEIEGVVGGNTQISSGDSKMTLEFTGLRVINVENLGGGAAASGATDVRKVDLVASLKDHLGSGAKGINKKDLRNVGPSVSYKLRDAAGQAREFHNYMLPVELDGQRVFLAGTRDKPEQEMRYLRIPADEQDSVDDWARLRGALLDPGLRT
;
A
#
# COMPACT_ATOMS: atom_id res chain seq x y z
N MET A 1 -6.50 2.73 -45.23
CA MET A 1 -6.28 2.75 -43.78
C MET A 1 -6.78 4.09 -43.30
N THR A 2 -7.77 4.14 -42.42
CA THR A 2 -8.14 5.39 -41.73
C THR A 2 -6.97 5.72 -40.80
N THR A 3 -6.13 6.68 -41.20
CA THR A 3 -5.07 7.20 -40.35
C THR A 3 -5.73 7.86 -39.14
N VAL A 4 -5.48 7.34 -37.95
CA VAL A 4 -5.94 7.95 -36.71
C VAL A 4 -5.16 9.24 -36.54
N THR A 5 -5.82 10.39 -36.65
CA THR A 5 -5.15 11.70 -36.52
C THR A 5 -4.75 11.90 -35.06
N THR A 6 -3.57 12.47 -34.82
CA THR A 6 -3.09 12.80 -33.47
C THR A 6 -3.61 14.17 -32.99
N THR A 7 -4.21 14.95 -33.88
CA THR A 7 -4.84 16.25 -33.62
C THR A 7 -6.13 16.08 -32.84
N GLY A 8 -6.55 17.12 -32.12
CA GLY A 8 -7.75 17.11 -31.29
C GLY A 8 -9.07 17.17 -32.07
N ILE A 9 -10.16 17.37 -31.35
CA ILE A 9 -11.51 17.62 -31.85
C ILE A 9 -11.61 19.10 -32.22
N GLU A 10 -11.89 19.39 -33.48
CA GLU A 10 -12.20 20.73 -33.93
C GLU A 10 -13.70 21.01 -33.73
N VAL A 11 -14.02 21.91 -32.80
CA VAL A 11 -15.41 22.34 -32.55
C VAL A 11 -15.70 23.61 -33.34
N ARG A 12 -16.88 23.68 -33.96
CA ARG A 12 -17.40 24.92 -34.53
C ARG A 12 -17.93 25.82 -33.41
N ALA A 13 -17.02 26.36 -32.60
CA ALA A 13 -17.31 27.35 -31.57
C ALA A 13 -16.95 28.77 -32.04
N ALA A 14 -17.76 29.76 -31.66
CA ALA A 14 -17.51 31.17 -31.99
C ALA A 14 -16.23 31.71 -31.30
N SER A 15 -15.91 31.22 -30.11
CA SER A 15 -14.69 31.59 -29.38
C SER A 15 -13.50 30.73 -29.81
N ARG A 16 -12.39 31.38 -30.20
CA ARG A 16 -11.10 30.71 -30.53
C ARG A 16 -10.55 29.94 -29.33
N TRP A 17 -10.63 30.51 -28.13
CA TRP A 17 -10.14 29.88 -26.90
C TRP A 17 -10.83 28.55 -26.58
N VAL A 18 -12.14 28.46 -26.84
CA VAL A 18 -12.89 27.21 -26.62
C VAL A 18 -12.48 26.16 -27.65
N ARG A 19 -12.26 26.57 -28.91
CA ARG A 19 -11.83 25.69 -29.98
C ARG A 19 -10.43 25.12 -29.71
N ASP A 20 -9.47 25.99 -29.45
CA ASP A 20 -8.07 25.63 -29.22
C ASP A 20 -7.94 24.81 -27.92
N GLY A 21 -8.72 25.14 -26.89
CA GLY A 21 -8.77 24.40 -25.64
C GLY A 21 -9.32 22.98 -25.81
N VAL A 22 -10.43 22.80 -26.53
CA VAL A 22 -10.97 21.47 -26.82
C VAL A 22 -10.01 20.67 -27.68
N GLU A 23 -9.39 21.29 -28.68
CA GLU A 23 -8.40 20.63 -29.53
C GLU A 23 -7.19 20.14 -28.71
N LEU A 24 -6.64 21.00 -27.85
CA LEU A 24 -5.50 20.63 -26.99
C LEU A 24 -5.84 19.47 -26.07
N VAL A 25 -6.94 19.58 -25.32
CA VAL A 25 -7.35 18.57 -24.31
C VAL A 25 -7.72 17.24 -24.97
N SER A 26 -8.21 17.23 -26.20
CA SER A 26 -8.55 16.00 -26.93
C SER A 26 -7.42 15.47 -27.83
N SER A 27 -6.22 16.06 -27.78
CA SER A 27 -5.07 15.61 -28.56
C SER A 27 -4.32 14.45 -27.87
N MET A 28 -3.85 13.48 -28.66
CA MET A 28 -3.10 12.34 -28.12
C MET A 28 -1.76 12.75 -27.51
N ARG A 29 -1.11 13.76 -28.09
CA ARG A 29 0.19 14.27 -27.62
C ARG A 29 0.06 14.87 -26.22
N PHE A 30 -1.04 15.59 -25.97
CA PHE A 30 -1.31 16.16 -24.66
C PHE A 30 -1.51 15.06 -23.60
N SER A 31 -2.29 14.01 -23.89
CA SER A 31 -2.46 12.89 -22.96
C SER A 31 -1.14 12.19 -22.62
N ILE A 32 -0.27 11.95 -23.62
CA ILE A 32 1.04 11.31 -23.42
C ILE A 32 1.96 12.18 -22.56
N SER A 33 1.95 13.50 -22.77
CA SER A 33 2.70 14.43 -21.93
C SER A 33 2.20 14.40 -20.48
N LEU A 34 0.87 14.44 -20.26
CA LEU A 34 0.29 14.34 -18.92
C LEU A 34 0.63 13.03 -18.21
N LEU A 35 0.56 11.91 -18.94
CA LEU A 35 0.93 10.60 -18.41
C LEU A 35 2.40 10.59 -17.95
N THR A 36 3.31 11.14 -18.76
CA THR A 36 4.73 11.27 -18.40
C THR A 36 4.92 12.06 -17.10
N VAL A 37 4.22 13.20 -16.96
CA VAL A 37 4.31 14.04 -15.75
C VAL A 37 3.77 13.29 -14.52
N ILE A 38 2.64 12.59 -14.66
CA ILE A 38 2.09 11.76 -13.58
C ILE A 38 3.08 10.67 -13.19
N CYS A 39 3.70 9.97 -14.15
CA CYS A 39 4.71 8.95 -13.86
C CYS A 39 5.87 9.51 -13.03
N ILE A 40 6.41 10.68 -13.40
CA ILE A 40 7.49 11.33 -12.65
C ILE A 40 7.03 11.69 -11.22
N ALA A 41 5.84 12.28 -11.09
CA ALA A 41 5.25 12.62 -9.80
C ALA A 41 5.05 11.38 -8.91
N SER A 42 4.56 10.27 -9.47
CA SER A 42 4.37 9.01 -8.76
C SER A 42 5.69 8.38 -8.32
N VAL A 43 6.76 8.48 -9.11
CA VAL A 43 8.10 8.04 -8.69
C VAL A 43 8.57 8.84 -7.47
N ILE A 44 8.42 10.17 -7.49
CA ILE A 44 8.76 11.03 -6.35
C ILE A 44 7.95 10.63 -5.11
N GLY A 45 6.63 10.45 -5.25
CA GLY A 45 5.75 10.03 -4.16
C GLY A 45 6.00 8.61 -3.65
N THR A 46 6.70 7.77 -4.41
CA THR A 46 7.12 6.43 -3.98
C THR A 46 8.44 6.47 -3.21
N VAL A 47 9.37 7.34 -3.64
CA VAL A 47 10.68 7.52 -2.98
C VAL A 47 10.52 8.27 -1.65
N VAL A 48 9.69 9.30 -1.62
CA VAL A 48 9.36 10.04 -0.40
C VAL A 48 8.22 9.31 0.31
N LYS A 49 8.47 8.74 1.48
CA LYS A 49 7.40 8.10 2.28
C LYS A 49 6.28 9.11 2.54
N GLN A 50 5.04 8.71 2.29
CA GLN A 50 3.87 9.60 2.40
C GLN A 50 3.29 9.59 3.82
N ASN A 51 2.74 10.72 4.27
CA ASN A 51 2.06 10.87 5.57
C ASN A 51 2.89 10.51 6.83
N GLU A 52 4.19 10.72 6.81
CA GLU A 52 5.03 10.58 8.02
C GLU A 52 4.94 11.85 8.90
N PRO A 53 5.26 11.75 10.20
CA PRO A 53 5.43 12.91 11.06
C PRO A 53 6.44 13.91 10.48
N TYR A 54 6.13 15.21 10.57
CA TYR A 54 6.96 16.27 9.95
C TYR A 54 8.44 16.21 10.37
N ASN A 55 8.71 15.87 11.63
CA ASN A 55 10.08 15.73 12.14
C ASN A 55 10.88 14.65 11.42
N ASN A 56 10.25 13.58 10.94
CA ASN A 56 10.93 12.54 10.17
C ASN A 56 11.47 13.12 8.85
N TYR A 57 10.71 14.00 8.21
CA TYR A 57 11.16 14.69 6.99
C TYR A 57 12.26 15.72 7.28
N VAL A 58 12.17 16.46 8.38
CA VAL A 58 13.24 17.38 8.82
C VAL A 58 14.53 16.63 9.07
N ASN A 59 14.47 15.47 9.71
CA ASN A 59 15.65 14.63 9.95
C ASN A 59 16.25 14.07 8.66
N GLN A 60 15.42 13.73 7.67
CA GLN A 60 15.86 13.14 6.41
C GLN A 60 16.42 14.16 5.41
N PHE A 61 15.79 15.33 5.30
CA PHE A 61 16.08 16.32 4.24
C PHE A 61 16.65 17.64 4.78
N GLY A 62 16.64 17.84 6.10
CA GLY A 62 16.98 19.12 6.74
C GLY A 62 15.80 20.11 6.74
N PRO A 63 15.81 21.13 7.62
CA PRO A 63 14.67 22.04 7.82
C PRO A 63 14.20 22.78 6.56
N PHE A 64 15.14 23.23 5.72
CA PHE A 64 14.82 24.01 4.51
C PHE A 64 14.05 23.17 3.47
N TRP A 65 14.60 22.02 3.09
CA TRP A 65 13.96 21.13 2.12
C TRP A 65 12.67 20.55 2.68
N ALA A 66 12.63 20.28 3.98
CA ALA A 66 11.44 19.76 4.62
C ALA A 66 10.24 20.72 4.50
N ASP A 67 10.48 22.02 4.71
CA ASP A 67 9.47 23.06 4.56
C ASP A 67 9.08 23.30 3.09
N LEU A 68 10.05 23.30 2.17
CA LEU A 68 9.77 23.45 0.73
C LEU A 68 8.88 22.31 0.20
N PHE A 69 9.23 21.06 0.54
CA PHE A 69 8.46 19.88 0.13
C PHE A 69 7.06 19.87 0.77
N ALA A 70 6.92 20.35 2.00
CA ALA A 70 5.61 20.52 2.63
C ALA A 70 4.73 21.51 1.86
N LYS A 71 5.27 22.67 1.48
CA LYS A 71 4.55 23.71 0.72
C LYS A 71 4.09 23.23 -0.65
N VAL A 72 4.90 22.42 -1.33
CA VAL A 72 4.55 21.81 -2.63
C VAL A 72 3.59 20.63 -2.48
N GLY A 73 3.48 20.04 -1.28
CA GLY A 73 2.63 18.89 -1.00
C GLY A 73 3.26 17.54 -1.39
N LEU A 74 4.60 17.41 -1.35
CA LEU A 74 5.30 16.18 -1.73
C LEU A 74 5.17 15.04 -0.71
N TYR A 75 4.69 15.32 0.50
CA TYR A 75 4.40 14.30 1.52
C TYR A 75 3.03 13.65 1.34
N THR A 76 2.20 14.24 0.48
CA THR A 76 0.82 13.84 0.22
C THR A 76 0.49 13.94 -1.29
N VAL A 77 1.45 13.59 -2.15
CA VAL A 77 1.41 13.77 -3.63
C VAL A 77 0.07 13.33 -4.22
N TYR A 78 -0.41 12.14 -3.85
CA TYR A 78 -1.63 11.55 -4.40
C TYR A 78 -2.92 12.33 -4.07
N SER A 79 -2.88 13.17 -3.03
CA SER A 79 -3.99 14.07 -2.63
C SER A 79 -3.70 15.55 -2.90
N ALA A 80 -2.52 15.86 -3.46
CA ALA A 80 -2.12 17.23 -3.75
C ALA A 80 -2.96 17.79 -4.90
N TRP A 81 -3.38 19.05 -4.79
CA TRP A 81 -4.29 19.67 -5.76
C TRP A 81 -3.74 19.63 -7.19
N TRP A 82 -2.42 19.81 -7.35
CA TRP A 82 -1.77 19.81 -8.66
C TRP A 82 -1.77 18.41 -9.28
N PHE A 83 -1.59 17.36 -8.47
CA PHE A 83 -1.62 15.97 -8.94
C PHE A 83 -3.03 15.60 -9.38
N LEU A 84 -4.03 15.94 -8.57
CA LEU A 84 -5.44 15.72 -8.88
C LEU A 84 -5.87 16.49 -10.14
N LEU A 85 -5.35 17.70 -10.36
CA LEU A 85 -5.61 18.48 -11.55
C LEU A 85 -5.06 17.81 -12.81
N ILE A 86 -3.80 17.34 -12.77
CA ILE A 86 -3.17 16.63 -13.90
C ILE A 86 -3.91 15.32 -14.19
N LEU A 87 -4.28 14.58 -13.14
CA LEU A 87 -5.07 13.35 -13.24
C LEU A 87 -6.45 13.61 -13.87
N ALA A 88 -7.14 14.68 -13.45
CA ALA A 88 -8.42 15.07 -14.02
C ALA A 88 -8.30 15.41 -15.51
N PHE A 89 -7.26 16.16 -15.91
CA PHE A 89 -6.99 16.44 -17.32
C PHE A 89 -6.67 15.17 -18.12
N LEU A 90 -5.93 14.21 -17.54
CA LEU A 90 -5.65 12.93 -18.18
C LEU A 90 -6.93 12.14 -18.42
N VAL A 91 -7.79 12.02 -17.40
CA VAL A 91 -9.09 11.33 -17.49
C VAL A 91 -9.99 11.98 -18.53
N LEU A 92 -10.09 13.31 -18.52
CA LEU A 92 -10.89 14.05 -19.50
C LEU A 92 -10.36 13.84 -20.92
N SER A 93 -9.05 13.96 -21.11
CA SER A 93 -8.37 13.82 -22.39
C SER A 93 -8.55 12.42 -22.99
N THR A 94 -8.28 11.38 -22.18
CA THR A 94 -8.44 9.98 -22.59
C THR A 94 -9.90 9.63 -22.86
N SER A 95 -10.84 10.14 -22.05
CA SER A 95 -12.27 9.96 -22.29
C SER A 95 -12.73 10.60 -23.61
N LEU A 96 -12.25 11.81 -23.93
CA LEU A 96 -12.54 12.45 -25.22
C LEU A 96 -11.93 11.66 -26.41
N CYS A 97 -10.73 11.10 -26.24
CA CYS A 97 -10.13 10.22 -27.24
C CYS A 97 -10.98 8.97 -27.49
N ILE A 98 -11.49 8.34 -26.43
CA ILE A 98 -12.41 7.20 -26.51
C ILE A 98 -13.69 7.63 -27.24
N ALA A 99 -14.35 8.71 -26.79
CA ALA A 99 -15.60 9.20 -27.35
C ALA A 99 -15.49 9.51 -28.87
N ARG A 100 -14.33 10.03 -29.31
CA ARG A 100 -14.08 10.34 -30.72
C ARG A 100 -13.83 9.10 -31.59
N ASN A 101 -13.04 8.15 -31.08
CA ASN A 101 -12.52 7.05 -31.89
C ASN A 101 -13.41 5.79 -31.84
N VAL A 102 -14.10 5.54 -30.73
CA VAL A 102 -14.97 4.36 -30.57
C VAL A 102 -16.05 4.27 -31.64
N PRO A 103 -16.82 5.33 -31.97
CA PRO A 103 -17.85 5.24 -33.01
C PRO A 103 -17.27 4.86 -34.38
N LYS A 104 -16.10 5.41 -34.73
CA LYS A 104 -15.40 5.11 -35.99
C LYS A 104 -14.93 3.66 -36.03
N ILE A 105 -14.39 3.16 -34.91
CA ILE A 105 -13.97 1.77 -34.77
C ILE A 105 -15.18 0.83 -34.89
N ILE A 106 -16.29 1.14 -34.23
CA ILE A 106 -17.52 0.33 -34.31
C ILE A 106 -18.08 0.32 -35.73
N ALA A 107 -18.14 1.47 -36.41
CA ALA A 107 -18.58 1.55 -37.80
C ALA A 107 -17.69 0.69 -38.71
N ASP A 108 -16.37 0.82 -38.62
CA ASP A 108 -15.39 0.02 -39.39
C ASP A 108 -15.44 -1.48 -39.02
N LEU A 109 -15.83 -1.85 -37.80
CA LEU A 109 -16.09 -3.24 -37.43
C LEU A 109 -17.33 -3.82 -38.12
N ARG A 110 -18.32 -2.98 -38.43
CA ARG A 110 -19.58 -3.36 -39.09
C ARG A 110 -19.53 -3.27 -40.62
N THR A 111 -18.68 -2.42 -41.17
CA THR A 111 -18.57 -2.20 -42.63
C THR A 111 -17.78 -3.30 -43.33
N TYR A 112 -18.37 -3.86 -44.39
CA TYR A 112 -17.68 -4.69 -45.37
C TYR A 112 -17.46 -3.83 -46.63
N LYS A 113 -16.29 -3.96 -47.26
CA LYS A 113 -15.95 -3.21 -48.48
C LYS A 113 -16.62 -3.81 -49.72
N GLU A 114 -17.94 -3.87 -49.70
CA GLU A 114 -18.75 -4.51 -50.75
C GLU A 114 -18.73 -3.70 -52.05
N GLN A 115 -18.61 -2.36 -51.99
CA GLN A 115 -18.75 -1.46 -53.15
C GLN A 115 -17.43 -1.06 -53.84
N VAL A 116 -16.39 -1.90 -53.76
CA VAL A 116 -15.13 -1.61 -54.48
C VAL A 116 -15.36 -1.82 -55.98
N ARG A 117 -15.01 -0.83 -56.80
CA ARG A 117 -15.03 -0.96 -58.27
C ARG A 117 -13.95 -1.95 -58.70
N GLU A 118 -14.22 -2.75 -59.72
CA GLU A 118 -13.27 -3.76 -60.23
C GLU A 118 -11.91 -3.15 -60.60
N GLN A 119 -11.91 -2.04 -61.34
CA GLN A 119 -10.69 -1.28 -61.69
C GLN A 119 -9.89 -0.84 -60.45
N ALA A 120 -10.55 -0.61 -59.31
CA ALA A 120 -9.87 -0.24 -58.08
C ALA A 120 -9.13 -1.42 -57.42
N LEU A 121 -9.55 -2.67 -57.67
CA LEU A 121 -8.84 -3.87 -57.19
C LEU A 121 -7.46 -4.00 -57.83
N ALA A 122 -7.32 -3.56 -59.09
CA ALA A 122 -6.03 -3.56 -59.79
C ALA A 122 -4.98 -2.65 -59.13
N SER A 123 -5.41 -1.68 -58.32
CA SER A 123 -4.50 -0.79 -57.58
C SER A 123 -4.02 -1.35 -56.24
N PHE A 124 -4.55 -2.51 -55.80
CA PHE A 124 -4.14 -3.10 -54.53
C PHE A 124 -2.75 -3.72 -54.64
N HIS A 125 -1.98 -3.61 -53.55
CA HIS A 125 -0.60 -4.13 -53.47
C HIS A 125 -0.55 -5.65 -53.58
N HIS A 126 -1.48 -6.34 -52.90
CA HIS A 126 -1.68 -7.78 -53.05
C HIS A 126 -2.90 -8.02 -53.94
N ARG A 127 -2.62 -8.50 -55.15
CA ARG A 127 -3.63 -8.81 -56.16
C ARG A 127 -3.20 -10.03 -56.98
N GLY A 128 -4.16 -10.72 -57.55
CA GLY A 128 -3.95 -11.82 -58.49
C GLY A 128 -5.16 -11.95 -59.40
N GLN A 129 -4.93 -12.38 -60.63
CA GLN A 129 -5.96 -12.66 -61.62
C GLN A 129 -5.63 -14.02 -62.26
N ALA A 130 -6.65 -14.84 -62.45
CA ALA A 130 -6.53 -16.13 -63.09
C ALA A 130 -7.83 -16.45 -63.82
N ASP A 131 -7.69 -17.07 -64.99
CA ASP A 131 -8.82 -17.67 -65.70
C ASP A 131 -9.07 -19.08 -65.14
N VAL A 132 -10.34 -19.40 -64.90
CA VAL A 132 -10.75 -20.71 -64.37
C VAL A 132 -11.71 -21.36 -65.36
N ALA A 133 -11.61 -22.69 -65.51
CA ALA A 133 -12.51 -23.47 -66.36
C ALA A 133 -13.89 -23.74 -65.71
N GLU A 134 -14.07 -23.29 -64.47
CA GLU A 134 -15.29 -23.46 -63.67
C GLU A 134 -16.37 -22.45 -64.10
N SER A 135 -17.63 -22.84 -63.97
CA SER A 135 -18.73 -21.88 -64.06
C SER A 135 -18.66 -20.86 -62.92
N ARG A 136 -19.33 -19.72 -63.09
CA ARG A 136 -19.37 -18.66 -62.06
C ARG A 136 -19.85 -19.17 -60.70
N ASP A 137 -20.85 -20.05 -60.71
CA ASP A 137 -21.49 -20.53 -59.49
C ASP A 137 -20.61 -21.60 -58.80
N GLU A 138 -19.92 -22.46 -59.57
CA GLU A 138 -18.92 -23.40 -59.04
C GLU A 138 -17.72 -22.68 -58.42
N ALA A 139 -17.20 -21.66 -59.11
CA ALA A 139 -16.11 -20.84 -58.58
C ALA A 139 -16.52 -20.09 -57.30
N PHE A 140 -17.76 -19.59 -57.25
CA PHE A 140 -18.33 -18.94 -56.07
C PHE A 140 -18.42 -19.89 -54.87
N GLU A 141 -18.95 -21.10 -55.05
CA GLU A 141 -19.06 -22.11 -54.00
C GLU A 141 -17.68 -22.52 -53.48
N ARG A 142 -16.73 -22.80 -54.38
CA ARG A 142 -15.36 -23.17 -54.01
C ARG A 142 -14.66 -22.08 -53.20
N ILE A 143 -14.74 -20.83 -53.64
CA ILE A 143 -14.12 -19.68 -52.94
C ILE A 143 -14.81 -19.45 -51.58
N SER A 144 -16.13 -19.54 -51.52
CA SER A 144 -16.89 -19.39 -50.28
C SER A 144 -16.52 -20.47 -49.26
N ALA A 145 -16.43 -21.73 -49.68
CA ALA A 145 -16.01 -22.84 -48.84
C ALA A 145 -14.58 -22.65 -48.32
N LEU A 146 -13.65 -22.21 -49.17
CA LEU A 146 -12.25 -21.96 -48.79
C LEU A 146 -12.15 -20.82 -47.76
N LEU A 147 -12.90 -19.74 -47.95
CA LEU A 147 -12.96 -18.62 -47.01
C LEU A 147 -13.53 -19.04 -45.66
N VAL A 148 -14.64 -19.79 -45.64
CA VAL A 148 -15.27 -20.30 -44.42
C VAL A 148 -14.32 -21.25 -43.67
N HIS A 149 -13.72 -22.22 -44.38
CA HIS A 149 -12.73 -23.14 -43.80
C HIS A 149 -11.50 -22.38 -43.27
N GLY A 150 -11.10 -21.31 -43.94
CA GLY A 150 -10.05 -20.39 -43.49
C GLY A 150 -10.45 -19.47 -42.34
N GLY A 151 -11.67 -19.59 -41.79
CA GLY A 151 -12.17 -18.77 -40.68
C GLY A 151 -12.47 -17.32 -41.04
N TRP A 152 -12.70 -17.03 -42.31
CA TRP A 152 -13.08 -15.71 -42.80
C TRP A 152 -14.59 -15.52 -42.73
N ARG A 153 -15.03 -14.31 -42.39
CA ARG A 153 -16.43 -13.89 -42.53
C ARG A 153 -16.57 -13.18 -43.87
N ALA A 154 -17.37 -13.74 -44.77
CA ALA A 154 -17.57 -13.22 -46.11
C ALA A 154 -18.97 -12.62 -46.28
N LYS A 155 -19.06 -11.61 -47.15
CA LYS A 155 -20.31 -11.09 -47.69
C LYS A 155 -20.23 -11.03 -49.20
N VAL A 156 -21.37 -11.23 -49.84
CA VAL A 156 -21.47 -11.44 -51.28
C VAL A 156 -22.35 -10.36 -51.89
N GLN A 157 -21.89 -9.79 -52.99
CA GLN A 157 -22.65 -8.86 -53.81
C GLN A 157 -22.63 -9.35 -55.26
N VAL A 158 -23.78 -9.79 -55.75
CA VAL A 158 -23.97 -10.14 -57.17
C VAL A 158 -24.18 -8.84 -57.97
N ARG A 159 -23.42 -8.65 -59.04
CA ARG A 159 -23.49 -7.50 -59.95
C ARG A 159 -23.73 -8.01 -61.38
N GLU A 160 -24.14 -7.12 -62.29
CA GLU A 160 -24.39 -7.46 -63.69
C GLU A 160 -23.18 -8.11 -64.39
N ASN A 161 -21.97 -7.61 -64.09
CA ASN A 161 -20.73 -8.07 -64.72
C ASN A 161 -19.90 -9.04 -63.86
N GLY A 162 -20.43 -9.56 -62.75
CA GLY A 162 -19.72 -10.53 -61.90
C GLY A 162 -20.12 -10.53 -60.43
N THR A 163 -19.54 -11.45 -59.65
CA THR A 163 -19.81 -11.60 -58.21
C THR A 163 -18.65 -11.07 -57.38
N MET A 164 -18.93 -10.12 -56.48
CA MET A 164 -17.94 -9.59 -55.53
C MET A 164 -18.08 -10.31 -54.18
N ILE A 165 -16.97 -10.89 -53.68
CA ILE A 165 -16.89 -11.49 -52.35
C ILE A 165 -15.97 -10.65 -51.48
N ALA A 166 -16.52 -10.01 -50.44
CA ALA A 166 -15.77 -9.25 -49.45
C ALA A 166 -15.59 -10.08 -48.18
N ALA A 167 -14.37 -10.53 -47.91
CA ALA A 167 -14.05 -11.37 -46.75
C ALA A 167 -13.15 -10.67 -45.73
N ARG A 168 -13.37 -10.94 -44.44
CA ARG A 168 -12.55 -10.40 -43.35
C ARG A 168 -12.27 -11.44 -42.26
N ARG A 169 -11.05 -11.41 -41.72
CA ARG A 169 -10.63 -12.14 -40.51
C ARG A 169 -9.90 -11.18 -39.57
N GLY A 170 -9.95 -11.43 -38.25
CA GLY A 170 -9.16 -10.69 -37.25
C GLY A 170 -9.72 -9.32 -36.81
N ALA A 171 -11.04 -9.15 -36.73
CA ALA A 171 -11.66 -7.88 -36.32
C ALA A 171 -11.45 -7.52 -34.83
N ALA A 172 -11.14 -8.50 -33.97
CA ALA A 172 -11.03 -8.33 -32.53
C ALA A 172 -9.86 -7.42 -32.10
N ASN A 173 -8.82 -7.26 -32.93
CA ASN A 173 -7.65 -6.44 -32.59
C ASN A 173 -8.02 -4.97 -32.28
N LYS A 174 -9.11 -4.45 -32.86
CA LYS A 174 -9.59 -3.08 -32.62
C LYS A 174 -10.22 -2.89 -31.24
N LEU A 175 -10.63 -3.98 -30.58
CA LEU A 175 -11.15 -3.94 -29.20
C LEU A 175 -10.05 -3.62 -28.19
N GLY A 176 -8.78 -3.97 -28.50
CA GLY A 176 -7.64 -3.70 -27.62
C GLY A 176 -7.45 -2.21 -27.32
N TYR A 177 -7.63 -1.35 -28.31
CA TYR A 177 -7.60 0.11 -28.12
C TYR A 177 -8.66 0.57 -27.10
N ILE A 178 -9.89 0.10 -27.27
CA ILE A 178 -11.03 0.47 -26.42
C ILE A 178 -10.80 -0.03 -25.00
N ALA A 179 -10.40 -1.30 -24.85
CA ALA A 179 -10.14 -1.91 -23.55
C ALA A 179 -9.03 -1.19 -22.79
N ALA A 180 -7.87 -0.93 -23.44
CA ALA A 180 -6.73 -0.29 -22.78
C ALA A 180 -7.05 1.13 -22.30
N HIS A 181 -7.66 1.96 -23.15
CA HIS A 181 -7.96 3.35 -22.78
C HIS A 181 -9.09 3.41 -21.74
N SER A 182 -10.11 2.57 -21.88
CA SER A 182 -11.20 2.50 -20.89
C SER A 182 -10.69 2.01 -19.54
N ALA A 183 -9.74 1.08 -19.51
CA ALA A 183 -9.10 0.62 -18.28
C ALA A 183 -8.33 1.74 -17.58
N ILE A 184 -7.57 2.55 -18.32
CA ILE A 184 -6.87 3.72 -17.75
C ILE A 184 -7.87 4.68 -17.12
N VAL A 185 -8.93 5.05 -17.84
CA VAL A 185 -9.99 5.93 -17.31
C VAL A 185 -10.61 5.33 -16.05
N LEU A 186 -10.98 4.05 -16.09
CA LEU A 186 -11.59 3.34 -14.96
C LEU A 186 -10.68 3.33 -13.73
N VAL A 187 -9.39 3.00 -13.89
CA VAL A 187 -8.41 2.96 -12.80
C VAL A 187 -8.18 4.36 -12.22
N CYS A 188 -8.02 5.38 -13.06
CA CYS A 188 -7.85 6.75 -12.60
C CYS A 188 -9.08 7.26 -11.84
N VAL A 189 -10.28 7.00 -12.35
CA VAL A 189 -11.54 7.33 -11.66
C VAL A 189 -11.62 6.57 -10.33
N GLY A 190 -11.31 5.28 -10.32
CA GLY A 190 -11.25 4.48 -9.08
C GLY A 190 -10.32 5.08 -8.03
N GLY A 191 -9.11 5.49 -8.43
CA GLY A 191 -8.16 6.16 -7.53
C GLY A 191 -8.64 7.53 -7.01
N LEU A 192 -9.36 8.30 -7.83
CA LEU A 192 -10.01 9.54 -7.42
C LEU A 192 -11.12 9.30 -6.38
N LEU A 193 -11.88 8.21 -6.52
CA LEU A 193 -12.96 7.83 -5.60
C LEU A 193 -12.43 7.21 -4.28
N ASP A 194 -11.35 6.42 -4.33
CA ASP A 194 -10.70 5.82 -3.15
C ASP A 194 -9.88 6.85 -2.33
N GLY A 195 -9.45 7.94 -2.97
CA GLY A 195 -8.74 9.03 -2.33
C GLY A 195 -9.59 9.85 -1.34
N ASP A 196 -8.96 10.83 -0.70
CA ASP A 196 -9.61 11.70 0.28
C ASP A 196 -10.44 12.84 -0.35
N LEU A 197 -10.49 12.95 -1.68
CA LEU A 197 -11.19 14.02 -2.38
C LEU A 197 -12.68 14.06 -2.04
N ILE A 198 -13.36 12.91 -2.07
CA ILE A 198 -14.78 12.81 -1.76
C ILE A 198 -15.03 13.14 -0.29
N VAL A 199 -14.20 12.61 0.61
CA VAL A 199 -14.25 12.91 2.04
C VAL A 199 -14.10 14.42 2.28
N ARG A 200 -13.11 15.07 1.66
CA ARG A 200 -12.89 16.52 1.74
C ARG A 200 -14.07 17.32 1.20
N ALA A 201 -14.62 16.93 0.05
CA ALA A 201 -15.78 17.58 -0.53
C ALA A 201 -17.00 17.47 0.39
N GLN A 202 -17.25 16.28 0.96
CA GLN A 202 -18.34 16.06 1.90
C GLN A 202 -18.14 16.85 3.20
N MET A 203 -16.92 16.90 3.74
CA MET A 203 -16.61 17.72 4.89
C MET A 203 -16.92 19.20 4.62
N ALA A 204 -16.49 19.72 3.47
CA ALA A 204 -16.77 21.10 3.07
C ALA A 204 -18.28 21.37 2.96
N LEU A 205 -19.03 20.46 2.32
CA LEU A 205 -20.50 20.56 2.18
C LEU A 205 -21.23 20.48 3.53
N GLN A 206 -20.71 19.70 4.48
CA GLN A 206 -21.29 19.52 5.81
C GLN A 206 -20.73 20.49 6.86
N GLY A 207 -19.85 21.42 6.51
CA GLY A 207 -19.21 22.34 7.44
C GLY A 207 -18.30 21.66 8.48
N LYS A 208 -17.71 20.52 8.13
CA LYS A 208 -16.84 19.70 9.01
C LYS A 208 -15.37 19.98 8.75
N SER A 209 -14.53 19.74 9.76
CA SER A 209 -13.08 19.96 9.70
C SER A 209 -12.32 18.78 10.30
N SER A 210 -10.99 18.78 10.17
CA SER A 210 -10.13 17.78 10.79
C SER A 210 -9.81 18.14 12.24
N TYR A 211 -9.76 17.14 13.11
CA TYR A 211 -9.39 17.25 14.51
C TYR A 211 -7.88 17.09 14.68
N ALA A 212 -7.23 18.08 15.28
CA ALA A 212 -5.79 18.07 15.55
C ALA A 212 -5.45 17.89 17.04
N GLY A 213 -6.45 17.68 17.90
CA GLY A 213 -6.26 17.48 19.34
C GLY A 213 -5.90 16.04 19.71
N GLY A 214 -5.49 15.84 20.96
CA GLY A 214 -5.34 14.52 21.58
C GLY A 214 -6.51 14.22 22.52
N GLY A 215 -6.79 12.95 22.79
CA GLY A 215 -7.85 12.52 23.71
C GLY A 215 -8.50 11.20 23.30
N LEU A 216 -9.56 10.81 24.02
CA LEU A 216 -10.35 9.62 23.69
C LEU A 216 -11.29 9.93 22.52
N MET A 217 -11.52 8.95 21.65
CA MET A 217 -12.40 9.11 20.46
C MET A 217 -13.84 9.49 20.83
N LYS A 218 -14.30 9.15 22.04
CA LYS A 218 -15.62 9.52 22.56
C LYS A 218 -15.76 11.02 22.85
N ASP A 219 -14.66 11.71 23.11
CA ASP A 219 -14.64 13.12 23.50
C ASP A 219 -14.48 14.04 22.28
N VAL A 220 -14.30 13.48 21.08
CA VAL A 220 -14.16 14.22 19.83
C VAL A 220 -15.52 14.81 19.40
N PRO A 221 -15.65 16.14 19.26
CA PRO A 221 -16.92 16.79 18.92
C PRO A 221 -17.49 16.36 17.57
N ALA A 222 -18.82 16.46 17.42
CA ALA A 222 -19.56 16.07 16.21
C ALA A 222 -19.08 16.75 14.91
N ASN A 223 -18.52 17.96 15.01
CA ASN A 223 -17.97 18.71 13.86
C ASN A 223 -16.77 18.01 13.20
N TYR A 224 -16.17 17.02 13.87
CA TYR A 224 -15.05 16.21 13.39
C TYR A 224 -15.44 14.76 13.11
N ARG A 225 -16.74 14.46 13.04
CA ARG A 225 -17.30 13.12 12.81
C ARG A 225 -18.13 13.08 11.55
N LEU A 226 -17.87 12.14 10.66
CA LEU A 226 -18.66 11.81 9.49
C LEU A 226 -19.64 10.68 9.84
N GLY A 227 -20.84 10.76 9.29
CA GLY A 227 -21.89 9.77 9.51
C GLY A 227 -21.87 8.65 8.45
N PRO A 228 -22.76 7.64 8.56
CA PRO A 228 -22.78 6.48 7.67
C PRO A 228 -23.12 6.81 6.21
N GLY A 229 -23.63 8.01 5.91
CA GLY A 229 -23.91 8.48 4.55
C GLY A 229 -22.69 8.94 3.74
N THR A 230 -21.47 8.69 4.22
CA THR A 230 -20.22 8.96 3.49
C THR A 230 -20.05 7.96 2.36
N PRO A 231 -20.09 8.38 1.07
CA PRO A 231 -20.16 7.45 -0.05
C PRO A 231 -18.85 6.70 -0.29
N THR A 232 -17.70 7.30 0.00
CA THR A 232 -16.39 6.64 -0.07
C THR A 232 -15.50 7.12 1.06
N PHE A 233 -14.71 6.21 1.64
CA PHE A 233 -13.69 6.54 2.63
C PHE A 233 -12.69 5.40 2.77
N ARG A 234 -11.50 5.74 3.25
CA ARG A 234 -10.51 4.78 3.75
C ARG A 234 -10.16 5.17 5.18
N ALA A 235 -10.44 4.27 6.11
CA ALA A 235 -10.29 4.51 7.54
C ALA A 235 -9.66 3.31 8.25
N ASN A 236 -9.07 3.55 9.41
CA ASN A 236 -8.53 2.52 10.29
C ASN A 236 -9.47 2.32 11.48
N LEU A 237 -9.79 1.07 11.79
CA LEU A 237 -10.62 0.72 12.95
C LEU A 237 -9.75 -0.10 13.92
N LEU A 238 -9.50 0.43 15.11
CA LEU A 238 -8.76 -0.28 16.16
C LEU A 238 -9.75 -1.08 17.01
N VAL A 239 -9.64 -2.41 16.98
CA VAL A 239 -10.52 -3.32 17.71
C VAL A 239 -9.67 -4.22 18.60
N PRO A 240 -9.62 -3.99 19.92
CA PRO A 240 -9.00 -4.93 20.85
C PRO A 240 -9.70 -6.29 20.83
N GLU A 241 -8.96 -7.38 21.06
CA GLU A 241 -9.57 -8.71 21.22
C GLU A 241 -10.57 -8.71 22.38
N GLY A 242 -11.74 -9.32 22.15
CA GLY A 242 -12.86 -9.33 23.10
C GLY A 242 -13.67 -8.03 23.16
N ALA A 243 -13.29 -6.99 22.41
CA ALA A 243 -13.97 -5.71 22.38
C ALA A 243 -14.69 -5.46 21.04
N ARG A 244 -15.51 -4.39 21.02
CA ARG A 244 -16.25 -3.90 19.86
C ARG A 244 -15.87 -2.46 19.53
N ALA A 245 -15.81 -2.13 18.25
CA ALA A 245 -15.69 -0.74 17.80
C ALA A 245 -16.53 -0.49 16.53
N GLY A 246 -17.11 0.70 16.43
CA GLY A 246 -17.90 1.15 15.28
C GLY A 246 -17.57 2.57 14.83
N THR A 247 -16.46 3.13 15.30
CA THR A 247 -15.95 4.44 14.87
C THR A 247 -14.55 4.25 14.30
N ALA A 248 -14.41 4.45 13.00
CA ALA A 248 -13.13 4.37 12.32
C ALA A 248 -12.45 5.74 12.23
N VAL A 249 -11.12 5.77 12.06
CA VAL A 249 -10.31 6.98 11.97
C VAL A 249 -9.82 7.16 10.54
N ILE A 250 -10.20 8.28 9.92
CA ILE A 250 -9.65 8.73 8.64
C ILE A 250 -8.48 9.66 8.93
N ASN A 251 -7.28 9.27 8.48
CA ASN A 251 -6.10 10.12 8.57
C ASN A 251 -6.13 11.16 7.45
N MET A 252 -5.95 12.43 7.81
CA MET A 252 -5.86 13.55 6.89
C MET A 252 -4.52 14.28 7.06
N GLN A 253 -4.17 15.15 6.11
CA GLN A 253 -2.91 15.91 6.16
C GLN A 253 -2.81 16.81 7.41
N ASN A 254 -3.93 17.34 7.91
CA ASN A 254 -3.99 18.29 9.02
C ASN A 254 -4.73 17.73 10.26
N GLY A 255 -4.66 16.42 10.49
CA GLY A 255 -5.27 15.76 11.65
C GLY A 255 -6.10 14.54 11.26
N VAL A 256 -7.14 14.25 12.03
CA VAL A 256 -8.00 13.08 11.82
C VAL A 256 -9.47 13.48 11.74
N VAL A 257 -10.26 12.65 11.07
CA VAL A 257 -11.72 12.74 11.06
C VAL A 257 -12.26 11.38 11.44
N LEU A 258 -13.24 11.34 12.34
CA LEU A 258 -13.87 10.10 12.74
C LEU A 258 -14.98 9.74 11.76
N GLN A 259 -15.13 8.46 11.44
CA GLN A 259 -16.17 7.93 10.58
C GLN A 259 -17.00 6.95 11.41
N ASP A 260 -18.23 7.34 11.72
CA ASP A 260 -19.17 6.46 12.40
C ASP A 260 -19.76 5.46 11.41
N LEU A 261 -19.63 4.17 11.74
CA LEU A 261 -20.10 3.07 10.92
C LEU A 261 -21.54 2.70 11.32
N PRO A 262 -22.36 2.19 10.37
CA PRO A 262 -23.69 1.69 10.68
C PRO A 262 -23.68 0.30 11.36
N PHE A 263 -22.50 -0.21 11.71
CA PHE A 263 -22.29 -1.51 12.37
C PHE A 263 -21.08 -1.42 13.31
N ASP A 264 -21.00 -2.36 14.25
CA ASP A 264 -19.83 -2.56 15.09
C ASP A 264 -19.07 -3.81 14.65
N VAL A 265 -17.73 -3.75 14.70
CA VAL A 265 -16.87 -4.92 14.50
C VAL A 265 -16.38 -5.39 15.87
N GLU A 266 -16.69 -6.63 16.21
CA GLU A 266 -16.12 -7.33 17.37
C GLU A 266 -14.94 -8.18 16.93
N LEU A 267 -13.79 -8.06 17.58
CA LEU A 267 -12.67 -8.97 17.35
C LEU A 267 -12.76 -10.12 18.36
N LYS A 268 -13.06 -11.33 17.90
CA LYS A 268 -13.07 -12.51 18.76
C LYS A 268 -11.67 -13.03 19.01
N LYS A 269 -10.86 -13.07 17.96
CA LYS A 269 -9.49 -13.59 18.02
C LYS A 269 -8.68 -13.13 16.83
N PHE A 270 -7.46 -12.67 17.06
CA PHE A 270 -6.42 -12.52 16.08
C PHE A 270 -5.54 -13.78 16.08
N ILE A 271 -5.21 -14.25 14.88
CA ILE A 271 -4.50 -15.50 14.65
C ILE A 271 -3.26 -15.16 13.82
N VAL A 272 -2.11 -15.56 14.34
CA VAL A 272 -0.85 -15.55 13.60
C VAL A 272 -0.30 -16.96 13.57
N ASP A 273 -0.24 -17.55 12.37
CA ASP A 273 0.46 -18.82 12.18
C ASP A 273 1.87 -18.52 11.69
N TYR A 274 2.85 -19.29 12.16
CA TYR A 274 4.24 -19.19 11.74
C TYR A 274 4.69 -20.50 11.08
N TYR A 275 5.59 -20.40 10.11
CA TYR A 275 6.37 -21.55 9.66
C TYR A 275 7.38 -21.96 10.75
N GLU A 276 7.95 -23.16 10.66
CA GLU A 276 9.02 -23.62 11.57
C GLU A 276 10.24 -22.68 11.59
N THR A 277 10.45 -21.94 10.50
CA THR A 277 11.48 -20.91 10.36
C THR A 277 11.21 -19.65 11.19
N GLY A 278 10.02 -19.53 11.80
CA GLY A 278 9.54 -18.34 12.50
C GLY A 278 8.93 -17.28 11.60
N MET A 279 8.95 -17.45 10.27
CA MET A 279 8.30 -16.51 9.35
C MET A 279 6.76 -16.60 9.47
N PRO A 280 6.03 -15.46 9.50
CA PRO A 280 4.58 -15.49 9.48
C PRO A 280 4.03 -16.16 8.21
N LYS A 281 3.12 -17.12 8.40
CA LYS A 281 2.39 -17.86 7.37
C LYS A 281 1.01 -17.26 7.13
N LEU A 282 0.33 -16.83 8.18
CA LEU A 282 -1.03 -16.33 8.11
C LEU A 282 -1.24 -15.24 9.16
N PHE A 283 -1.90 -14.16 8.76
CA PHE A 283 -2.57 -13.25 9.67
C PHE A 283 -4.06 -13.31 9.39
N ALA A 284 -4.84 -13.65 10.41
CA ALA A 284 -6.29 -13.72 10.30
C ALA A 284 -6.97 -13.14 11.54
N SER A 285 -8.15 -12.56 11.34
CA SER A 285 -9.00 -12.07 12.41
C SER A 285 -10.35 -12.77 12.30
N GLU A 286 -10.73 -13.47 13.36
CA GLU A 286 -12.10 -13.95 13.57
C GLU A 286 -12.90 -12.78 14.15
N ILE A 287 -13.85 -12.26 13.36
CA ILE A 287 -14.66 -11.11 13.73
C ILE A 287 -16.15 -11.46 13.76
N VAL A 288 -16.92 -10.68 14.49
CA VAL A 288 -18.39 -10.66 14.39
C VAL A 288 -18.82 -9.25 14.04
N ILE A 289 -19.60 -9.11 12.98
CA ILE A 289 -20.14 -7.84 12.52
C ILE A 289 -21.54 -7.70 13.11
N HIS A 290 -21.75 -6.68 13.93
CA HIS A 290 -23.02 -6.37 14.59
C HIS A 290 -23.71 -5.22 13.87
N ASP A 291 -24.73 -5.53 13.09
CA ASP A 291 -25.47 -4.54 12.32
C ASP A 291 -26.42 -3.75 13.20
N ARG A 292 -26.26 -2.42 13.28
CA ARG A 292 -27.05 -1.60 14.23
C ARG A 292 -28.49 -1.39 13.80
N GLU A 293 -28.81 -1.56 12.51
CA GLU A 293 -30.16 -1.36 11.98
C GLU A 293 -30.98 -2.64 12.02
N THR A 294 -30.40 -3.77 11.61
CA THR A 294 -31.09 -5.08 11.59
C THR A 294 -30.95 -5.84 12.91
N GLY A 295 -29.94 -5.54 13.72
CA GLY A 295 -29.60 -6.29 14.93
C GLY A 295 -28.89 -7.63 14.66
N GLU A 296 -28.60 -7.96 13.40
CA GLU A 296 -27.93 -9.21 13.04
C GLU A 296 -26.45 -9.21 13.49
N ALA A 297 -25.98 -10.37 13.96
CA ALA A 297 -24.59 -10.61 14.29
C ALA A 297 -24.01 -11.68 13.36
N THR A 298 -23.21 -11.26 12.38
CA THR A 298 -22.68 -12.15 11.34
C THR A 298 -21.20 -12.45 11.61
N PRO A 299 -20.82 -13.72 11.86
CA PRO A 299 -19.41 -14.08 11.99
C PRO A 299 -18.71 -14.03 10.64
N ALA A 300 -17.48 -13.52 10.61
CA ALA A 300 -16.66 -13.49 9.42
C ALA A 300 -15.18 -13.69 9.79
N ARG A 301 -14.42 -14.27 8.86
CA ARG A 301 -12.97 -14.39 8.97
C ARG A 301 -12.31 -13.49 7.95
N VAL A 302 -11.49 -12.56 8.41
CA VAL A 302 -10.70 -11.67 7.57
C VAL A 302 -9.26 -12.17 7.52
N LYS A 303 -8.68 -12.31 6.33
CA LYS A 303 -7.25 -12.66 6.17
C LYS A 303 -6.57 -11.63 5.28
N VAL A 304 -5.24 -11.66 5.24
CA VAL A 304 -4.47 -10.86 4.28
C VAL A 304 -4.95 -11.19 2.86
N ASN A 305 -5.33 -10.16 2.09
CA ASN A 305 -5.92 -10.25 0.76
C ASN A 305 -7.30 -10.94 0.65
N GLU A 306 -7.91 -11.35 1.76
CA GLU A 306 -9.29 -11.89 1.81
C GLU A 306 -10.14 -11.04 2.78
N PRO A 307 -10.72 -9.92 2.31
CA PRO A 307 -11.55 -9.06 3.14
C PRO A 307 -12.94 -9.65 3.41
N ALA A 308 -13.56 -9.21 4.50
CA ALA A 308 -15.00 -9.35 4.70
C ALA A 308 -15.73 -8.15 4.11
N PHE A 309 -16.97 -8.35 3.64
CA PHE A 309 -17.78 -7.28 3.07
C PHE A 309 -19.09 -7.15 3.85
N HIS A 310 -19.42 -5.92 4.24
CA HIS A 310 -20.70 -5.61 4.89
C HIS A 310 -21.15 -4.20 4.54
N ARG A 311 -22.41 -4.02 4.12
CA ARG A 311 -22.99 -2.71 3.71
C ARG A 311 -22.12 -1.90 2.74
N GLY A 312 -21.50 -2.56 1.77
CA GLY A 312 -20.59 -1.92 0.80
C GLY A 312 -19.23 -1.52 1.36
N VAL A 313 -18.94 -1.81 2.64
CA VAL A 313 -17.63 -1.61 3.26
C VAL A 313 -16.83 -2.90 3.20
N ALA A 314 -15.60 -2.80 2.69
CA ALA A 314 -14.63 -3.89 2.73
C ALA A 314 -13.73 -3.76 3.96
N ILE A 315 -13.68 -4.81 4.78
CA ILE A 315 -12.93 -4.86 6.04
C ILE A 315 -11.68 -5.71 5.81
N TYR A 316 -10.51 -5.07 5.93
CA TYR A 316 -9.21 -5.71 5.75
C TYR A 316 -8.46 -5.81 7.08
N GLN A 317 -7.70 -6.89 7.23
CA GLN A 317 -6.61 -6.90 8.22
C GLN A 317 -5.47 -6.08 7.62
N SER A 318 -5.17 -4.93 8.23
CA SER A 318 -4.11 -4.01 7.76
C SER A 318 -2.93 -3.91 8.72
N SER A 319 -3.18 -4.02 10.02
CA SER A 319 -2.17 -3.99 11.07
C SER A 319 -2.64 -4.75 12.31
N PHE A 320 -1.70 -5.02 13.20
CA PHE A 320 -1.94 -5.52 14.54
C PHE A 320 -0.96 -4.82 15.48
N ASP A 321 -1.36 -4.70 16.73
CA ASP A 321 -0.53 -4.17 17.82
C ASP A 321 -0.73 -5.05 19.05
N ASP A 322 0.15 -4.90 20.02
CA ASP A 322 0.03 -5.54 21.31
C ASP A 322 -1.10 -4.87 22.11
N GLY A 323 -2.28 -5.48 22.06
CA GLY A 323 -3.52 -4.96 22.64
C GLY A 323 -3.60 -5.04 24.17
N GLY A 324 -2.47 -5.16 24.87
CA GLY A 324 -2.40 -5.21 26.32
C GLY A 324 -1.97 -6.56 26.88
N SER A 325 -0.85 -7.11 26.39
CA SER A 325 -0.25 -8.30 26.98
C SER A 325 0.12 -8.07 28.44
N ALA A 326 -0.27 -9.00 29.32
CA ALA A 326 0.16 -9.00 30.71
C ALA A 326 1.64 -9.42 30.81
N LEU A 327 2.42 -8.65 31.55
CA LEU A 327 3.85 -8.84 31.74
C LEU A 327 4.15 -9.03 33.22
N LYS A 328 4.97 -10.04 33.50
CA LYS A 328 5.66 -10.22 34.78
C LYS A 328 7.16 -10.22 34.51
N LEU A 329 7.84 -9.18 34.97
CA LEU A 329 9.26 -8.93 34.72
C LEU A 329 10.04 -8.97 36.03
N ARG A 330 11.31 -9.37 35.94
CA ARG A 330 12.28 -9.31 37.04
C ARG A 330 13.24 -8.14 36.78
N GLY A 331 13.16 -7.10 37.60
CA GLY A 331 14.08 -5.97 37.58
C GLY A 331 15.38 -6.31 38.30
N ILE A 332 16.52 -6.06 37.67
CA ILE A 332 17.85 -6.24 38.26
C ILE A 332 18.50 -4.85 38.42
N PRO A 333 18.68 -4.37 39.65
CA PRO A 333 19.31 -3.08 39.90
C PRO A 333 20.75 -3.03 39.39
N MET A 334 21.10 -1.89 38.79
CA MET A 334 22.48 -1.61 38.35
C MET A 334 23.28 -0.83 39.42
N SER A 335 22.67 -0.37 40.51
CA SER A 335 23.37 0.26 41.62
C SER A 335 23.94 -0.78 42.61
N THR A 336 24.93 -0.37 43.41
CA THR A 336 25.45 -1.18 44.52
C THR A 336 24.38 -1.43 45.58
N GLY A 337 24.28 -2.67 46.06
CA GLY A 337 23.37 -3.06 47.16
C GLY A 337 21.89 -3.18 46.78
N GLY A 338 21.50 -2.95 45.52
CA GLY A 338 20.13 -3.14 45.05
C GLY A 338 19.76 -4.62 44.94
N LYS A 339 18.58 -5.01 45.46
CA LYS A 339 18.04 -6.37 45.34
C LYS A 339 17.12 -6.50 44.12
N PRO A 340 17.12 -7.63 43.40
CA PRO A 340 16.14 -7.89 42.35
C PRO A 340 14.71 -7.77 42.86
N PHE A 341 13.80 -7.29 42.01
CA PHE A 341 12.40 -7.08 42.35
C PHE A 341 11.48 -7.49 41.19
N GLU A 342 10.23 -7.82 41.50
CA GLU A 342 9.23 -8.14 40.49
C GLU A 342 8.47 -6.88 40.06
N ILE A 343 8.13 -6.83 38.78
CA ILE A 343 7.33 -5.77 38.17
C ILE A 343 6.23 -6.45 37.37
N GLU A 344 4.99 -6.13 37.69
CA GLU A 344 3.83 -6.58 36.93
C GLU A 344 3.19 -5.39 36.21
N GLY A 345 2.69 -5.63 35.00
CA GLY A 345 2.10 -4.58 34.19
C GLY A 345 1.45 -5.11 32.93
N VAL A 346 0.89 -4.19 32.16
CA VAL A 346 0.21 -4.49 30.90
C VAL A 346 0.82 -3.59 29.82
N VAL A 347 1.04 -4.12 28.63
CA VAL A 347 1.53 -3.32 27.49
C VAL A 347 0.56 -2.16 27.19
N GLY A 348 1.10 -0.97 26.97
CA GLY A 348 0.37 0.29 26.89
C GLY A 348 0.10 0.94 28.26
N GLY A 349 0.28 0.20 29.36
CA GLY A 349 0.18 0.70 30.73
C GLY A 349 1.49 1.29 31.26
N ASN A 350 1.44 1.84 32.47
CA ASN A 350 2.62 2.30 33.18
C ASN A 350 2.57 1.93 34.66
N THR A 351 3.75 1.92 35.29
CA THR A 351 3.91 1.71 36.73
C THR A 351 5.05 2.58 37.25
N GLN A 352 5.03 2.92 38.54
CA GLN A 352 6.12 3.67 39.15
C GLN A 352 7.17 2.71 39.71
N ILE A 353 8.44 2.98 39.39
CA ILE A 353 9.59 2.33 40.00
C ILE A 353 10.38 3.37 40.80
N SER A 354 10.81 2.99 42.00
CA SER A 354 11.63 3.84 42.88
C SER A 354 13.01 3.22 43.05
N SER A 355 14.05 4.01 42.87
CA SER A 355 15.44 3.65 43.18
C SER A 355 16.03 4.72 44.10
N GLY A 356 15.98 4.48 45.42
CA GLY A 356 16.30 5.51 46.41
C GLY A 356 15.33 6.70 46.30
N ASP A 357 15.86 7.92 46.24
CA ASP A 357 15.07 9.16 46.11
C ASP A 357 14.55 9.41 44.68
N SER A 358 15.02 8.64 43.69
CA SER A 358 14.63 8.81 42.29
C SER A 358 13.37 7.99 41.97
N LYS A 359 12.27 8.68 41.64
CA LYS A 359 11.05 8.08 41.09
C LYS A 359 11.09 8.14 39.58
N MET A 360 10.83 7.01 38.93
CA MET A 360 10.67 6.93 37.48
C MET A 360 9.37 6.21 37.12
N THR A 361 8.79 6.62 36.00
CA THR A 361 7.63 5.95 35.42
C THR A 361 8.12 4.96 34.37
N LEU A 362 7.82 3.70 34.57
CA LEU A 362 8.01 2.63 33.60
C LEU A 362 6.77 2.51 32.73
N GLU A 363 6.89 2.78 31.44
CA GLU A 363 5.84 2.64 30.44
C GLU A 363 6.11 1.38 29.62
N PHE A 364 5.23 0.39 29.67
CA PHE A 364 5.37 -0.84 28.86
C PHE A 364 4.92 -0.54 27.44
N THR A 365 5.80 -0.70 26.44
CA THR A 365 5.50 -0.28 25.06
C THR A 365 5.30 -1.42 24.09
N GLY A 366 5.75 -2.65 24.40
CA GLY A 366 5.48 -3.79 23.54
C GLY A 366 6.05 -5.10 24.07
N LEU A 367 5.36 -6.20 23.78
CA LEU A 367 5.88 -7.56 23.82
C LEU A 367 5.92 -8.12 22.41
N ARG A 368 7.03 -8.75 22.04
CA ARG A 368 7.10 -9.62 20.88
C ARG A 368 7.47 -11.00 21.36
N VAL A 369 6.59 -11.98 21.20
CA VAL A 369 6.86 -13.36 21.62
C VAL A 369 7.85 -14.06 20.68
N ILE A 370 7.88 -13.62 19.43
CA ILE A 370 8.73 -14.17 18.36
C ILE A 370 9.47 -13.00 17.71
N ASN A 371 10.80 -13.10 17.64
CA ASN A 371 11.65 -12.16 16.93
C ASN A 371 12.49 -12.93 15.92
N VAL A 372 12.28 -12.70 14.63
CA VAL A 372 13.04 -13.36 13.58
C VAL A 372 14.15 -12.43 13.14
N GLU A 373 15.38 -12.78 13.47
CA GLU A 373 16.56 -11.99 13.13
C GLU A 373 17.45 -12.74 12.15
N ASN A 374 18.14 -12.00 11.29
CA ASN A 374 19.15 -12.57 10.39
C ASN A 374 20.49 -12.65 11.11
N LEU A 375 20.87 -13.86 11.52
CA LEU A 375 22.16 -14.11 12.20
C LEU A 375 23.27 -14.52 11.20
N GLY A 376 22.97 -14.55 9.91
CA GLY A 376 23.93 -14.85 8.85
C GLY A 376 24.77 -13.63 8.47
N GLY A 377 25.94 -13.46 9.09
CA GLY A 377 26.98 -12.51 8.68
C GLY A 377 27.50 -11.64 9.82
N GLY A 378 28.81 -11.68 10.07
CA GLY A 378 29.46 -10.99 11.19
C GLY A 378 29.17 -9.49 11.28
N ALA A 379 28.92 -9.04 12.51
CA ALA A 379 28.91 -7.69 13.11
C ALA A 379 28.24 -6.49 12.37
N ALA A 380 27.92 -6.56 11.08
CA ALA A 380 27.45 -5.43 10.28
C ALA A 380 25.99 -5.57 9.80
N ALA A 381 25.29 -6.64 10.18
CA ALA A 381 23.92 -6.93 9.73
C ALA A 381 22.88 -6.92 10.86
N SER A 382 23.17 -6.31 12.01
CA SER A 382 22.27 -6.28 13.19
C SER A 382 21.18 -5.19 13.10
N GLY A 383 20.55 -5.05 11.93
CA GLY A 383 19.32 -4.28 11.79
C GLY A 383 18.13 -5.23 11.82
N ALA A 384 17.14 -4.95 12.68
CA ALA A 384 15.89 -5.71 12.75
C ALA A 384 15.34 -5.90 11.33
N THR A 385 15.27 -7.14 10.86
CA THR A 385 14.77 -7.41 9.52
C THR A 385 13.25 -7.35 9.58
N ASP A 386 12.67 -6.18 9.29
CA ASP A 386 11.22 -6.05 9.22
C ASP A 386 10.71 -6.88 8.03
N VAL A 387 10.14 -8.04 8.33
CA VAL A 387 9.49 -8.94 7.36
C VAL A 387 8.33 -8.28 6.60
N ARG A 388 7.85 -7.10 7.04
CA ARG A 388 6.84 -6.31 6.31
C ARG A 388 7.45 -5.38 5.25
N LYS A 389 8.76 -5.18 5.25
CA LYS A 389 9.44 -4.26 4.34
C LYS A 389 9.84 -4.97 3.05
N VAL A 390 9.15 -4.67 1.96
CA VAL A 390 9.62 -4.98 0.60
C VAL A 390 10.74 -3.99 0.26
N ASP A 391 11.99 -4.37 0.53
CA ASP A 391 13.15 -3.52 0.23
C ASP A 391 13.52 -3.61 -1.25
N LEU A 392 12.76 -2.87 -2.09
CA LEU A 392 12.91 -2.87 -3.55
C LEU A 392 14.31 -2.43 -4.00
N VAL A 393 14.95 -1.54 -3.24
CA VAL A 393 16.30 -1.01 -3.51
C VAL A 393 17.37 -2.07 -3.29
N ALA A 394 17.21 -2.95 -2.30
CA ALA A 394 18.09 -4.10 -2.12
C ALA A 394 17.97 -5.08 -3.31
N SER A 395 16.74 -5.37 -3.75
CA SER A 395 16.52 -6.26 -4.90
C SER A 395 17.06 -5.70 -6.23
N LEU A 396 17.09 -4.37 -6.39
CA LEU A 396 17.65 -3.73 -7.59
C LEU A 396 19.19 -3.76 -7.59
N LYS A 397 19.82 -3.63 -6.42
CA LYS A 397 21.27 -3.82 -6.27
C LYS A 397 21.69 -5.26 -6.55
N ASP A 398 20.87 -6.22 -6.15
CA ASP A 398 21.13 -7.65 -6.37
C ASP A 398 21.13 -8.04 -7.86
N HIS A 399 20.50 -7.25 -8.74
CA HIS A 399 20.41 -7.51 -10.17
C HIS A 399 21.32 -6.66 -11.07
N LEU A 400 22.10 -5.73 -10.51
CA LEU A 400 22.91 -4.77 -11.29
C LEU A 400 24.43 -4.93 -11.13
N GLY A 401 24.93 -6.03 -10.56
CA GLY A 401 26.36 -6.26 -10.32
C GLY A 401 26.90 -7.57 -10.92
N SER A 402 27.95 -7.46 -11.72
CA SER A 402 28.70 -8.57 -12.32
C SER A 402 29.34 -9.51 -11.29
N GLY A 403 29.10 -10.82 -11.43
CA GLY A 403 30.13 -11.85 -11.26
C GLY A 403 30.77 -12.07 -9.88
N ALA A 404 30.05 -11.90 -8.76
CA ALA A 404 30.53 -12.35 -7.45
C ALA A 404 29.52 -13.25 -6.74
N LYS A 405 29.92 -14.49 -6.42
CA LYS A 405 29.20 -15.37 -5.48
C LYS A 405 29.19 -14.68 -4.11
N GLY A 406 28.02 -14.19 -3.74
CA GLY A 406 27.71 -13.73 -2.38
C GLY A 406 26.23 -13.93 -2.14
N ILE A 407 25.80 -15.18 -2.05
CA ILE A 407 24.49 -15.49 -1.47
C ILE A 407 24.59 -15.02 -0.02
N ASN A 408 24.07 -13.82 0.28
CA ASN A 408 23.71 -13.44 1.65
C ASN A 408 22.58 -14.39 2.06
N LYS A 409 22.96 -15.60 2.49
CA LYS A 409 22.05 -16.61 2.97
C LYS A 409 21.47 -16.04 4.25
N LYS A 410 20.28 -15.46 4.17
CA LYS A 410 19.54 -14.98 5.33
C LYS A 410 19.30 -16.18 6.22
N ASP A 411 20.07 -16.28 7.31
CA ASP A 411 19.88 -17.31 8.31
C ASP A 411 18.90 -16.74 9.34
N LEU A 412 17.63 -16.71 8.92
CA LEU A 412 16.54 -16.18 9.72
C LEU A 412 16.25 -17.17 10.84
N ARG A 413 16.47 -16.73 12.08
CA ARG A 413 16.22 -17.55 13.26
C ARG A 413 15.38 -16.77 14.26
N ASN A 414 14.41 -17.47 14.86
CA ASN A 414 13.70 -16.92 16.00
C ASN A 414 14.67 -16.83 17.20
N VAL A 415 14.90 -15.62 17.71
CA VAL A 415 15.75 -15.34 18.87
C VAL A 415 14.95 -15.19 20.17
N GLY A 416 13.67 -15.58 20.14
CA GLY A 416 12.82 -15.61 21.32
C GLY A 416 12.11 -14.30 21.63
N PRO A 417 11.47 -14.20 22.80
CA PRO A 417 10.69 -13.04 23.16
C PRO A 417 11.55 -11.81 23.43
N SER A 418 11.01 -10.64 23.13
CA SER A 418 11.58 -9.34 23.52
C SER A 418 10.52 -8.43 24.13
N VAL A 419 10.96 -7.56 25.04
CA VAL A 419 10.12 -6.56 25.70
C VAL A 419 10.69 -5.18 25.44
N SER A 420 9.82 -4.28 25.00
CA SER A 420 10.10 -2.86 24.85
C SER A 420 9.43 -2.07 25.97
N TYR A 421 10.15 -1.11 26.52
CA TYR A 421 9.61 -0.19 27.53
C TYR A 421 10.32 1.16 27.49
N LYS A 422 9.68 2.19 28.06
CA LYS A 422 10.27 3.51 28.28
C LYS A 422 10.38 3.76 29.78
N LEU A 423 11.51 4.33 30.20
CA LEU A 423 11.65 4.90 31.54
C LEU A 423 11.61 6.41 31.41
N ARG A 424 10.69 7.04 32.15
CA ARG A 424 10.53 8.48 32.22
C ARG A 424 10.92 8.99 33.60
N ASP A 425 11.78 9.99 33.63
CA ASP A 425 12.18 10.65 34.87
C ASP A 425 11.17 11.73 35.32
N ALA A 426 11.43 12.36 36.47
CA ALA A 426 10.59 13.43 37.01
C ALA A 426 10.60 14.72 36.15
N ALA A 427 11.60 14.90 35.29
CA ALA A 427 11.67 16.02 34.35
C ALA A 427 10.88 15.74 33.05
N GLY A 428 10.32 14.53 32.91
CA GLY A 428 9.55 14.11 31.73
C GLY A 428 10.41 13.57 30.59
N GLN A 429 11.73 13.47 30.75
CA GLN A 429 12.62 12.89 29.75
C GLN A 429 12.44 11.37 29.74
N ALA A 430 12.16 10.81 28.57
CA ALA A 430 12.02 9.37 28.39
C ALA A 430 13.26 8.79 27.69
N ARG A 431 13.66 7.60 28.15
CA ARG A 431 14.65 6.73 27.50
C ARG A 431 13.99 5.41 27.15
N GLU A 432 14.26 4.90 25.97
CA GLU A 432 13.66 3.66 25.48
C GLU A 432 14.61 2.48 25.61
N PHE A 433 14.04 1.32 25.92
CA PHE A 433 14.74 0.07 26.12
C PHE A 433 14.08 -1.05 25.32
N HIS A 434 14.89 -1.99 24.87
CA HIS A 434 14.46 -3.19 24.14
C HIS A 434 15.34 -4.37 24.52
N ASN A 435 14.77 -5.33 25.24
CA ASN A 435 15.51 -6.42 25.82
C ASN A 435 15.06 -7.75 25.23
N TYR A 436 16.00 -8.57 24.78
CA TYR A 436 15.76 -9.96 24.41
C TYR A 436 15.80 -10.84 25.65
N MET A 437 14.84 -11.74 25.77
CA MET A 437 14.62 -12.56 26.96
C MET A 437 15.20 -13.96 26.85
N LEU A 438 15.83 -14.30 25.73
CA LEU A 438 16.66 -15.49 25.57
C LEU A 438 18.06 -15.08 25.10
N PRO A 439 19.10 -15.83 25.50
CA PRO A 439 20.45 -15.54 25.05
C PRO A 439 20.62 -15.92 23.58
N VAL A 440 21.34 -15.07 22.85
CA VAL A 440 21.72 -15.27 21.45
C VAL A 440 23.21 -15.59 21.35
N GLU A 441 23.58 -16.39 20.37
CA GLU A 441 24.98 -16.69 20.10
C GLU A 441 25.58 -15.59 19.21
N LEU A 442 26.57 -14.88 19.72
CA LEU A 442 27.31 -13.84 19.02
C LEU A 442 28.79 -14.05 19.25
N ASP A 443 29.57 -14.10 18.16
CA ASP A 443 31.03 -14.24 18.22
C ASP A 443 31.50 -15.46 19.05
N GLY A 444 30.73 -16.56 19.03
CA GLY A 444 31.00 -17.78 19.79
C GLY A 444 30.65 -17.71 21.28
N GLN A 445 29.98 -16.64 21.73
CA GLN A 445 29.53 -16.46 23.11
C GLN A 445 28.01 -16.32 23.18
N ARG A 446 27.40 -16.92 24.19
CA ARG A 446 25.96 -16.77 24.46
C ARG A 446 25.75 -15.54 25.32
N VAL A 447 24.97 -14.59 24.83
CA VAL A 447 24.73 -13.31 25.49
C VAL A 447 23.27 -12.90 25.42
N PHE A 448 22.76 -12.31 26.50
CA PHE A 448 21.53 -11.53 26.49
C PHE A 448 21.81 -10.14 25.90
N LEU A 449 20.84 -9.62 25.17
CA LEU A 449 20.91 -8.30 24.55
C LEU A 449 19.93 -7.35 25.23
N ALA A 450 20.47 -6.33 25.90
CA ALA A 450 19.71 -5.26 26.53
C ALA A 450 19.98 -3.93 25.80
N GLY A 451 19.02 -3.50 24.99
CA GLY A 451 19.12 -2.33 24.11
C GLY A 451 18.65 -1.05 24.78
N THR A 452 19.28 0.07 24.43
CA THR A 452 18.85 1.41 24.88
C THR A 452 19.06 2.48 23.81
N ARG A 453 18.16 3.47 23.77
CA ARG A 453 18.30 4.71 22.99
C ARG A 453 17.69 5.89 23.74
N ASP A 454 18.31 7.06 23.60
CA ASP A 454 17.83 8.29 24.25
C ASP A 454 16.72 8.97 23.44
N LYS A 455 16.75 8.80 22.11
CA LYS A 455 15.75 9.35 21.19
C LYS A 455 15.27 8.27 20.22
N PRO A 456 13.99 8.27 19.81
CA PRO A 456 13.44 7.27 18.89
C PRO A 456 14.19 7.18 17.55
N GLU A 457 14.73 8.29 17.06
CA GLU A 457 15.51 8.37 15.83
C GLU A 457 16.92 7.79 15.91
N GLN A 458 17.44 7.51 17.11
CA GLN A 458 18.77 6.90 17.29
C GLN A 458 18.70 5.38 17.13
N GLU A 459 19.77 4.81 16.58
CA GLU A 459 19.99 3.37 16.64
C GLU A 459 20.12 2.90 18.09
N MET A 460 19.58 1.72 18.38
CA MET A 460 19.70 1.11 19.69
C MET A 460 21.13 0.65 19.94
N ARG A 461 21.66 1.00 21.10
CA ARG A 461 22.93 0.48 21.61
C ARG A 461 22.64 -0.69 22.53
N TYR A 462 23.28 -1.83 22.29
CA TYR A 462 23.04 -3.05 23.06
C TYR A 462 24.17 -3.34 24.04
N LEU A 463 23.81 -3.51 25.30
CA LEU A 463 24.65 -4.17 26.29
C LEU A 463 24.56 -5.69 26.06
N ARG A 464 25.72 -6.33 25.87
CA ARG A 464 25.86 -7.78 25.78
C ARG A 464 26.14 -8.31 27.18
N ILE A 465 25.22 -9.08 27.74
CA ILE A 465 25.33 -9.67 29.07
C ILE A 465 25.61 -11.16 28.89
N PRO A 466 26.78 -11.70 29.30
CA PRO A 466 27.06 -13.13 29.21
C PRO A 466 25.98 -13.96 29.92
N ALA A 467 25.50 -14.99 29.23
CA ALA A 467 24.64 -16.00 29.83
C ALA A 467 25.51 -16.97 30.66
N ASP A 468 25.01 -17.35 31.84
CA ASP A 468 25.60 -18.43 32.63
C ASP A 468 25.19 -19.82 32.10
N GLU A 469 25.67 -20.86 32.78
CA GLU A 469 25.38 -22.27 32.42
C GLU A 469 23.89 -22.63 32.54
N GLN A 470 23.09 -21.81 33.23
CA GLN A 470 21.65 -21.99 33.41
C GLN A 470 20.82 -21.08 32.48
N ASP A 471 21.44 -20.47 31.46
CA ASP A 471 20.81 -19.47 30.60
C ASP A 471 20.20 -18.31 31.38
N SER A 472 20.94 -17.82 32.36
CA SER A 472 20.56 -16.72 33.24
C SER A 472 21.62 -15.60 33.22
N VAL A 473 21.27 -14.46 33.81
CA VAL A 473 22.16 -13.31 33.98
C VAL A 473 22.70 -13.20 35.41
N ASP A 474 22.45 -14.19 36.25
CA ASP A 474 22.68 -14.13 37.68
C ASP A 474 24.17 -14.12 38.02
N ASP A 475 24.99 -14.91 37.34
CA ASP A 475 26.45 -14.92 37.54
C ASP A 475 27.08 -13.56 37.20
N TRP A 476 26.66 -12.99 36.07
CA TRP A 476 27.08 -11.65 35.66
C TRP A 476 26.65 -10.60 36.68
N ALA A 477 25.41 -10.67 37.17
CA ALA A 477 24.90 -9.75 38.19
C ALA A 477 25.68 -9.86 39.51
N ARG A 478 26.02 -11.08 39.94
CA ARG A 478 26.84 -11.33 41.15
C ARG A 478 28.26 -10.81 40.99
N LEU A 479 28.92 -11.13 39.87
CA LEU A 479 30.27 -10.64 39.59
C LEU A 479 30.32 -9.12 39.56
N ARG A 480 29.35 -8.49 38.87
CA ARG A 480 29.23 -7.04 38.81
C ARG A 480 28.99 -6.44 40.20
N GLY A 481 28.14 -7.06 41.01
CA GLY A 481 27.91 -6.66 42.40
C GLY A 481 29.19 -6.67 43.23
N ALA A 482 29.95 -7.78 43.18
CA ALA A 482 31.24 -7.91 43.87
C ALA A 482 32.26 -6.89 43.36
N LEU A 483 32.35 -6.68 42.05
CA LEU A 483 33.23 -5.67 41.45
C LEU A 483 32.84 -4.25 41.82
N LEU A 484 31.63 -3.97 42.28
CA LEU A 484 31.21 -2.65 42.73
C LEU A 484 31.32 -2.45 44.25
N ASP A 485 31.49 -3.53 45.01
CA ASP A 485 31.70 -3.50 46.46
C ASP A 485 33.20 -3.40 46.78
N PRO A 486 33.69 -2.26 47.32
CA PRO A 486 35.10 -2.11 47.68
C PRO A 486 35.62 -3.17 48.66
N GLY A 487 34.76 -3.72 49.53
CA GLY A 487 35.13 -4.72 50.53
C GLY A 487 35.35 -6.13 49.96
N LEU A 488 34.87 -6.40 48.73
CA LEU A 488 35.05 -7.67 48.04
C LEU A 488 36.15 -7.62 46.95
N ARG A 489 36.78 -6.45 46.76
CA ARG A 489 37.87 -6.25 45.78
C ARG A 489 39.27 -6.59 46.32
N THR A 490 39.38 -6.83 47.62
CA THR A 490 40.61 -7.21 48.33
C THR A 490 40.62 -8.71 48.56
#